data_AF-A0A0F9AP34-F1
#
_entry.id   AF-A0A0F9AP34-F1
#
_cell.length_a   1.000
_cell.length_b   1.000
_cell.length_c   1.000
_cell.angle_alpha   90.00
_cell.angle_beta   90.00
_cell.angle_gamma   90.00
#
_symmetry.space_group_name_H-M   'P 1'
#
loop_
_entity.id
_entity.type
_entity.pdbx_description
1 polymer ?
#
loop_
_entity_poly.entity_id
_entity_poly.type
_entity_poly.pdbx_seq_one_letter_code
_entity_poly.pdbx_strand_id
1 'polypeptide(L)'
;MATVYTHINPLQKRAINYFRQRVNEIGERGKIGSELDELLRKQEFFHAFMTSHGDGLRSWEREYIRDQAGEVVTAINSVDAELTTLKSILKSLNPCPDCGGHGELRTIVDHDYSTYAKCEACDGDGVEGGAITAY
;
A
#
# COMPACT_ATOMS: atom_id res chain seq x y z
N MET A 1 33.64 7.12 -19.71
CA MET A 1 33.07 6.20 -18.71
C MET A 1 32.12 7.02 -17.86
N ALA A 2 30.82 6.79 -17.97
CA ALA A 2 29.83 7.48 -17.15
C ALA A 2 29.49 6.60 -15.95
N THR A 3 29.81 7.10 -14.76
CA THR A 3 29.45 6.49 -13.49
C THR A 3 27.94 6.68 -13.31
N VAL A 4 27.15 5.62 -13.44
CA VAL A 4 25.70 5.68 -13.20
C VAL A 4 25.48 5.55 -11.70
N TYR A 5 25.13 6.66 -11.07
CA TYR A 5 24.63 6.67 -9.70
C TYR A 5 23.10 6.59 -9.74
N THR A 6 22.54 5.42 -9.45
CA THR A 6 21.15 5.35 -8.98
C THR A 6 21.09 6.02 -7.60
N HIS A 7 20.86 7.32 -7.57
CA HIS A 7 20.88 8.17 -6.36
C HIS A 7 19.64 8.01 -5.46
N ILE A 8 19.04 6.82 -5.33
CA ILE A 8 18.11 6.59 -4.23
C ILE A 8 18.94 6.36 -2.98
N ASN A 9 18.96 7.34 -2.07
CA ASN A 9 19.64 7.22 -0.78
C ASN A 9 19.16 5.92 -0.07
N PRO A 10 20.04 5.13 0.57
CA PRO A 10 19.66 3.92 1.31
C PRO A 10 18.50 4.10 2.29
N LEU A 11 18.33 5.30 2.87
CA LEU A 11 17.17 5.63 3.70
C LEU A 11 15.87 5.67 2.88
N GLN A 12 15.89 6.29 1.71
CA GLN A 12 14.73 6.40 0.81
C GLN A 12 14.30 5.02 0.29
N LYS A 13 15.23 4.14 -0.08
CA LYS A 13 14.92 2.74 -0.46
C LYS A 13 14.27 1.97 0.69
N ARG A 14 14.79 2.12 1.92
CA ARG A 14 14.19 1.50 3.12
C ARG A 14 12.80 2.06 3.42
N ALA A 15 12.61 3.37 3.30
CA ALA A 15 11.32 4.02 3.50
C ALA A 15 10.28 3.52 2.48
N ILE A 16 10.63 3.45 1.19
CA ILE A 16 9.75 2.91 0.13
C ILE A 16 9.35 1.47 0.45
N ASN A 17 10.31 0.61 0.82
CA ASN A 17 10.01 -0.79 1.17
C ASN A 17 9.06 -0.89 2.36
N TYR A 18 9.33 -0.14 3.42
CA TYR A 18 8.49 -0.11 4.62
C TYR A 18 7.06 0.36 4.31
N PHE A 19 6.90 1.50 3.64
CA PHE A 19 5.57 2.03 3.33
C PHE A 19 4.80 1.14 2.34
N ARG A 20 5.49 0.49 1.39
CA ARG A 20 4.86 -0.49 0.50
C ARG A 20 4.35 -1.70 1.26
N GLN A 21 5.16 -2.22 2.18
CA GLN A 21 4.75 -3.33 3.02
C GLN A 21 3.48 -2.94 3.81
N ARG A 22 3.49 -1.77 4.46
CA ARG A 22 2.32 -1.29 5.21
C ARG A 22 1.08 -1.09 4.34
N VAL A 23 1.21 -0.49 3.14
CA VAL A 23 0.11 -0.37 2.17
C VAL A 23 -0.44 -1.74 1.78
N ASN A 24 0.42 -2.75 1.62
CA ASN A 24 0.00 -4.10 1.30
C ASN A 24 -0.69 -4.81 2.47
N GLU A 25 -0.24 -4.60 3.70
CA GLU A 25 -0.87 -5.12 4.93
C GLU A 25 -2.26 -4.51 5.14
N ILE A 26 -2.39 -3.20 4.96
CA ILE A 26 -3.68 -2.51 5.01
C ILE A 26 -4.61 -3.01 3.90
N GLY A 27 -4.08 -3.07 2.67
CA GLY A 27 -4.78 -3.52 1.48
C GLY A 27 -5.83 -2.55 0.96
N GLU A 28 -6.17 -2.68 -0.33
CA GLU A 28 -7.30 -1.98 -0.91
C GLU A 28 -8.61 -2.73 -0.62
N ARG A 29 -9.74 -2.05 -0.78
CA ARG A 29 -11.05 -2.68 -0.65
C ARG A 29 -11.15 -3.90 -1.59
N GLY A 30 -11.54 -5.04 -1.04
CA GLY A 30 -11.61 -6.31 -1.77
C GLY A 30 -10.34 -7.16 -1.72
N LYS A 31 -9.24 -6.66 -1.15
CA LYS A 31 -8.04 -7.48 -0.91
C LYS A 31 -8.26 -8.42 0.27
N ILE A 32 -8.49 -9.69 -0.01
CA ILE A 32 -8.76 -10.71 1.01
C ILE A 32 -7.57 -10.83 1.98
N GLY A 33 -7.88 -10.85 3.28
CA GLY A 33 -6.91 -11.04 4.36
C GLY A 33 -6.07 -9.80 4.67
N SER A 34 -6.52 -8.62 4.24
CA SER A 34 -5.91 -7.35 4.62
C SER A 34 -6.64 -6.73 5.82
N GLU A 35 -6.00 -5.79 6.51
CA GLU A 35 -6.58 -5.08 7.66
C GLU A 35 -7.95 -4.45 7.31
N LEU A 36 -8.05 -3.82 6.14
CA LEU A 36 -9.29 -3.22 5.67
C LEU A 36 -10.40 -4.25 5.38
N ASP A 37 -10.05 -5.42 4.81
CA ASP A 37 -11.00 -6.51 4.58
C ASP A 37 -11.54 -7.08 5.90
N GLU A 38 -10.69 -7.28 6.89
CA GLU A 38 -11.11 -7.76 8.22
C GLU A 38 -12.09 -6.79 8.90
N LEU A 39 -11.81 -5.48 8.83
CA LEU A 39 -12.66 -4.45 9.40
C LEU A 39 -14.02 -4.37 8.67
N LEU A 40 -14.02 -4.42 7.33
CA LEU A 40 -15.25 -4.42 6.54
C LEU A 40 -16.11 -5.65 6.84
N ARG A 41 -15.52 -6.84 6.94
CA ARG A 41 -16.25 -8.06 7.35
C ARG A 41 -16.82 -7.94 8.75
N LYS A 42 -16.09 -7.33 9.69
CA LYS A 42 -16.59 -7.08 11.04
C LYS A 42 -17.78 -6.10 11.04
N GLN A 43 -17.73 -5.06 10.21
CA GLN A 43 -18.83 -4.13 10.02
C GLN A 43 -20.07 -4.84 9.44
N GLU A 44 -19.89 -5.64 8.38
CA GLU A 44 -20.95 -6.43 7.77
C GLU A 44 -21.57 -7.41 8.77
N PHE A 45 -20.74 -8.08 9.57
CA PHE A 45 -21.21 -8.97 10.63
C PHE A 45 -22.09 -8.23 11.63
N PHE A 46 -21.66 -7.10 12.18
CA PHE A 46 -22.45 -6.36 13.15
C PHE A 46 -23.78 -5.88 12.56
N HIS A 47 -23.76 -5.40 11.31
CA HIS A 47 -24.98 -5.00 10.62
C HIS A 47 -25.94 -6.19 10.46
N ALA A 48 -25.47 -7.30 9.90
CA ALA A 48 -26.28 -8.50 9.69
C ALA A 48 -26.81 -9.08 11.02
N PHE A 49 -25.98 -9.08 12.07
CA PHE A 49 -26.35 -9.55 13.39
C PHE A 49 -27.46 -8.69 13.99
N MET A 50 -27.31 -7.36 13.94
CA MET A 50 -28.31 -6.43 14.46
C MET A 50 -29.62 -6.46 13.68
N THR A 51 -29.57 -6.63 12.35
CA THR A 51 -30.78 -6.81 11.53
C THR A 51 -31.51 -8.12 11.85
N SER A 52 -30.78 -9.21 12.07
CA SER A 52 -31.38 -10.55 12.22
C SER A 52 -31.80 -10.87 13.65
N HIS A 53 -31.03 -10.38 14.63
CA HIS A 53 -31.17 -10.77 16.05
C HIS A 53 -31.34 -9.57 16.98
N GLY A 54 -31.25 -8.33 16.49
CA GLY A 54 -31.27 -7.13 17.33
C GLY A 54 -32.53 -6.99 18.18
N ASP A 55 -33.68 -7.44 17.68
CA ASP A 55 -34.96 -7.40 18.41
C ASP A 55 -35.00 -8.36 19.60
N GLY A 56 -34.22 -9.45 19.55
CA GLY A 56 -34.11 -10.43 20.64
C GLY A 56 -33.17 -10.02 21.78
N LEU A 57 -32.41 -8.93 21.60
CA LEU A 57 -31.44 -8.45 22.59
C LEU A 57 -32.07 -7.53 23.62
N ARG A 58 -31.47 -7.51 24.82
CA ARG A 58 -31.73 -6.46 25.82
C ARG A 58 -31.19 -5.13 25.32
N SER A 59 -31.73 -4.04 25.86
CA SER A 59 -31.35 -2.67 25.46
C SER A 59 -29.84 -2.42 25.56
N TRP A 60 -29.21 -2.84 26.66
CA TRP A 60 -27.77 -2.63 26.90
C TRP A 60 -26.88 -3.51 26.02
N GLU A 61 -27.32 -4.73 25.67
CA GLU A 61 -26.60 -5.60 24.73
C GLU A 61 -26.61 -4.97 23.33
N ARG A 62 -27.77 -4.44 22.94
CA ARG A 62 -27.96 -3.73 21.68
C ARG A 62 -27.12 -2.46 21.60
N GLU A 63 -27.05 -1.70 22.69
CA GLU A 63 -26.23 -0.50 22.80
C GLU A 63 -24.73 -0.85 22.71
N TYR A 64 -24.28 -1.85 23.47
CA TYR A 64 -22.90 -2.33 23.40
C TYR A 64 -22.49 -2.73 21.96
N ILE A 65 -23.33 -3.47 21.24
CA ILE A 65 -23.02 -3.87 19.86
C ILE A 65 -23.00 -2.66 18.92
N ARG A 66 -23.87 -1.67 19.13
CA ARG A 66 -23.85 -0.41 18.35
C ARG A 66 -22.56 0.37 18.58
N ASP A 67 -22.11 0.45 19.82
CA ASP A 67 -20.85 1.12 20.16
C ASP A 67 -19.67 0.41 19.50
N GLN A 68 -19.62 -0.93 19.60
CA GLN A 68 -18.61 -1.73 18.91
C GLN A 68 -18.64 -1.58 17.38
N ALA A 69 -19.84 -1.50 16.78
CA ALA A 69 -19.97 -1.22 15.36
C ALA A 69 -19.48 0.20 15.01
N GLY A 70 -19.74 1.19 15.86
CA GLY A 70 -19.25 2.56 15.72
C GLY A 70 -17.72 2.66 15.81
N GLU A 71 -17.10 1.92 16.73
CA GLU A 71 -15.65 1.79 16.83
C GLU A 71 -15.05 1.20 15.54
N VAL A 72 -15.67 0.17 14.97
CA VAL A 72 -15.22 -0.42 13.70
C VAL A 72 -15.32 0.58 12.55
N VAL A 73 -16.41 1.36 12.45
CA VAL A 73 -16.52 2.41 11.43
C VAL A 73 -15.41 3.47 11.58
N THR A 74 -15.11 3.85 12.82
CA THR A 74 -14.03 4.79 13.11
C THR A 74 -12.67 4.22 12.70
N ALA A 75 -12.42 2.94 12.98
CA ALA A 75 -11.20 2.23 12.57
C ALA A 75 -11.09 2.15 11.04
N ILE A 76 -12.16 1.81 10.33
CA ILE A 76 -12.19 1.79 8.84
C ILE A 76 -11.78 3.15 8.29
N ASN A 77 -12.39 4.24 8.79
CA ASN A 77 -12.08 5.59 8.32
C ASN A 77 -10.62 5.97 8.61
N SER A 78 -10.09 5.59 9.77
CA SER A 78 -8.69 5.82 10.12
C SER A 78 -7.73 5.07 9.19
N VAL A 79 -8.02 3.81 8.90
CA VAL A 79 -7.20 2.95 8.04
C VAL A 79 -7.27 3.39 6.58
N ASP A 80 -8.44 3.77 6.06
CA ASP A 80 -8.60 4.35 4.71
C ASP A 80 -7.81 5.67 4.58
N ALA A 81 -7.82 6.51 5.61
CA ALA A 81 -7.04 7.75 5.66
C ALA A 81 -5.53 7.48 5.74
N GLU A 82 -5.10 6.50 6.54
CA GLU A 82 -3.71 6.03 6.61
C GLU A 82 -3.25 5.54 5.22
N LEU A 83 -4.03 4.66 4.58
CA LEU A 83 -3.74 4.13 3.25
C LEU A 83 -3.54 5.24 2.22
N THR A 84 -4.43 6.24 2.23
CA THR A 84 -4.34 7.40 1.34
C THR A 84 -3.06 8.19 1.59
N THR A 85 -2.74 8.42 2.86
CA THR A 85 -1.53 9.14 3.28
C THR A 85 -0.27 8.39 2.88
N LEU A 86 -0.22 7.08 3.13
CA LEU A 86 0.92 6.23 2.78
C LEU A 86 1.13 6.15 1.27
N LYS A 87 0.06 6.06 0.47
CA LYS A 87 0.14 6.14 -1.00
C LYS A 87 0.69 7.50 -1.46
N SER A 88 0.28 8.59 -0.81
CA SER A 88 0.81 9.93 -1.10
C SER A 88 2.30 10.08 -0.74
N ILE A 89 2.71 9.52 0.41
CA ILE A 89 4.12 9.47 0.82
C ILE A 89 4.91 8.64 -0.19
N LEU A 90 4.43 7.46 -0.58
CA LEU A 90 5.07 6.63 -1.60
C LEU A 90 5.20 7.36 -2.92
N LYS A 91 4.18 8.11 -3.35
CA LYS A 91 4.25 8.95 -4.55
C LYS A 91 5.32 10.04 -4.43
N SER A 92 5.43 10.68 -3.27
CA SER A 92 6.46 11.70 -2.99
C SER A 92 7.88 11.12 -2.91
N LEU A 93 8.02 9.88 -2.43
CA LEU A 93 9.29 9.17 -2.34
C LEU A 93 9.70 8.51 -3.66
N ASN A 94 8.74 8.29 -4.57
CA ASN A 94 8.97 7.66 -5.85
C ASN A 94 9.50 8.69 -6.87
N PRO A 95 10.72 8.51 -7.39
CA PRO A 95 11.30 9.48 -8.32
C PRO A 95 10.78 9.36 -9.77
N CYS A 96 9.96 8.36 -10.10
CA CYS A 96 9.42 8.18 -11.46
C CYS A 96 7.88 8.18 -11.48
N PRO A 97 7.25 9.16 -12.15
CA PRO A 97 5.80 9.22 -12.31
C PRO A 97 5.25 8.12 -13.23
N ASP A 98 6.07 7.58 -14.16
CA ASP A 98 5.61 6.62 -15.18
C ASP A 98 5.58 5.15 -14.74
N CYS A 99 6.45 4.71 -13.80
CA CYS A 99 6.52 3.31 -13.38
C CYS A 99 5.84 3.02 -12.03
N GLY A 100 5.29 4.02 -11.34
CA GLY A 100 4.69 3.85 -10.00
C GLY A 100 5.67 3.32 -8.94
N GLY A 101 6.97 3.39 -9.23
CA GLY A 101 8.08 2.95 -8.41
C GLY A 101 8.45 1.47 -8.60
N HIS A 102 7.99 0.82 -9.65
CA HIS A 102 8.46 -0.52 -10.00
C HIS A 102 9.80 -0.44 -10.77
N GLY A 103 10.90 -0.61 -10.04
CA GLY A 103 12.24 -1.00 -10.51
C GLY A 103 12.97 -1.58 -9.30
N GLU A 104 13.56 -2.78 -9.29
CA GLU A 104 14.48 -3.43 -10.23
C GLU A 104 14.21 -4.95 -10.29
N LEU A 105 14.64 -5.63 -11.37
CA LEU A 105 14.71 -7.11 -11.43
C LEU A 105 16.19 -7.57 -11.53
N ARG A 106 16.57 -8.57 -10.72
CA ARG A 106 17.84 -9.31 -10.83
C ARG A 106 17.55 -10.80 -11.00
N THR A 107 18.24 -11.47 -11.92
CA THR A 107 18.23 -12.93 -12.05
C THR A 107 19.67 -13.44 -11.93
N ILE A 108 19.91 -14.40 -11.03
CA ILE A 108 21.24 -15.00 -10.78
C ILE A 108 21.19 -16.45 -11.27
N VAL A 109 22.05 -16.81 -12.22
CA VAL A 109 22.28 -18.22 -12.58
C VAL A 109 23.78 -18.45 -12.77
N ASP A 110 24.22 -19.61 -12.28
CA ASP A 110 25.61 -20.04 -12.10
C ASP A 110 26.54 -19.70 -13.28
N HIS A 111 27.67 -19.09 -12.93
CA HIS A 111 28.67 -18.41 -13.77
C HIS A 111 28.31 -16.96 -14.19
N ASP A 112 27.92 -16.15 -13.20
CA ASP A 112 27.98 -14.68 -13.07
C ASP A 112 27.74 -13.79 -14.32
N TYR A 113 26.83 -14.20 -15.20
CA TYR A 113 26.24 -13.32 -16.21
C TYR A 113 24.88 -12.83 -15.71
N SER A 114 24.87 -11.69 -15.03
CA SER A 114 23.64 -10.99 -14.68
C SER A 114 23.10 -10.23 -15.89
N THR A 115 21.92 -10.61 -16.40
CA THR A 115 21.19 -9.79 -17.38
C THR A 115 20.28 -8.81 -16.65
N TYR A 116 20.57 -7.53 -16.83
CA TYR A 116 19.83 -6.39 -16.29
C TYR A 116 18.66 -6.05 -17.21
N ALA A 117 17.43 -6.24 -16.73
CA ALA A 117 16.21 -5.82 -17.43
C ALA A 117 15.70 -4.52 -16.81
N LYS A 118 15.82 -3.44 -17.59
CA LYS A 118 15.36 -2.09 -17.25
C LYS A 118 13.83 -1.99 -17.33
N CYS A 119 13.23 -1.11 -16.53
CA CYS A 119 11.83 -0.71 -16.69
C CYS A 119 11.69 0.02 -18.03
N GLU A 120 10.83 -0.47 -18.92
CA GLU A 120 10.69 0.06 -20.29
C GLU A 120 10.16 1.50 -20.35
N ALA A 121 9.60 2.03 -19.26
CA ALA A 121 9.07 3.40 -19.17
C ALA A 121 10.07 4.42 -18.60
N CYS A 122 11.05 4.01 -17.78
CA CYS A 122 12.00 4.90 -17.10
C CYS A 122 13.45 4.41 -17.13
N ASP A 123 13.73 3.47 -18.03
CA ASP A 123 15.03 2.81 -18.21
C ASP A 123 15.58 2.16 -16.91
N GLY A 124 14.69 1.72 -16.02
CA GLY A 124 15.01 0.85 -14.88
C GLY A 124 15.45 1.51 -13.58
N ASP A 125 15.71 2.81 -13.58
CA ASP A 125 16.25 3.50 -12.41
C ASP A 125 15.18 4.17 -11.55
N GLY A 126 13.93 4.16 -12.01
CA GLY A 126 12.84 4.81 -11.31
C GLY A 126 13.00 6.34 -11.29
N VAL A 127 13.54 6.94 -12.36
CA VAL A 127 13.56 8.41 -12.57
C VAL A 127 12.97 8.74 -13.95
N GLU A 128 12.13 9.78 -14.03
CA GLU A 128 11.60 10.32 -15.29
C GLU A 128 12.76 10.69 -16.24
N GLY A 129 12.76 10.12 -17.44
CA GLY A 129 13.77 10.36 -18.47
C GLY A 129 13.62 11.75 -19.08
N GLY A 130 13.99 12.79 -18.34
CA GLY A 130 14.11 14.14 -18.88
C GLY A 130 15.32 14.22 -19.80
N ALA A 131 15.08 14.40 -21.10
CA ALA A 131 16.12 14.62 -22.11
C ALA A 131 17.07 15.74 -21.67
N ILE A 132 18.34 15.41 -21.42
CA ILE A 132 19.40 16.42 -21.35
C ILE A 132 19.66 16.84 -22.79
N THR A 133 18.97 17.87 -23.26
CA THR A 133 19.41 18.63 -24.42
C THR A 133 20.75 19.26 -24.08
N ALA A 134 21.78 18.82 -24.79
CA ALA A 134 23.11 19.40 -24.73
C ALA A 134 23.08 20.88 -25.14
N TYR A 135 23.55 21.75 -24.24
CA TYR A 135 24.15 23.04 -24.54
C TYR A 135 25.39 23.21 -23.68
#